data_AF-A0A7W8K0N4-F1
#
_entry.id   AF-A0A7W8K0N4-F1
#
_cell.length_a   1.000
_cell.length_b   1.000
_cell.length_c   1.000
_cell.angle_alpha   90.00
_cell.angle_beta   90.00
_cell.angle_gamma   90.00
#
_symmetry.space_group_name_H-M   'P 1'
#
loop_
_entity.id
_entity.type
_entity.pdbx_description
1 polymer ?
#
loop_
_entity_poly.entity_id
_entity_poly.type
_entity_poly.pdbx_seq_one_letter_code
_entity_poly.pdbx_strand_id
1 'polypeptide(L)' 'MRSVSADTALRLERSFGSEAQGWLNLQSAYGLRVAEISAGKAIAEAITPLALAA' A
#
# COMPACT_ATOMS: atom_id res chain seq x y z
N MET A 1 2.47 -11.51 -9.30
CA MET A 1 1.03 -11.24 -9.00
C MET A 1 0.62 -10.00 -9.77
N ARG A 2 -0.53 -10.03 -10.45
CA ARG A 2 -1.04 -8.88 -11.22
C ARG A 2 -1.63 -7.87 -10.23
N SER A 3 -0.79 -7.00 -9.68
CA SER A 3 -1.25 -5.85 -8.89
C SER A 3 -2.11 -4.93 -9.76
N VAL A 4 -3.00 -4.17 -9.13
CA VAL A 4 -3.69 -3.09 -9.83
C VAL A 4 -2.63 -2.06 -10.26
N SER A 5 -2.30 -2.04 -11.55
CA SER A 5 -1.43 -1.03 -12.15
C SER A 5 -2.21 0.26 -12.42
N ALA A 6 -1.51 1.39 -12.64
CA ALA A 6 -2.15 2.65 -13.03
C ALA A 6 -3.04 2.51 -14.29
N ASP A 7 -2.59 1.76 -15.32
CA ASP A 7 -3.41 1.44 -16.50
C ASP A 7 -4.68 0.67 -16.11
N THR A 8 -4.57 -0.30 -15.21
CA THR A 8 -5.73 -1.07 -14.72
C THR A 8 -6.70 -0.16 -13.96
N ALA A 9 -6.18 0.73 -13.11
CA ALA A 9 -7.00 1.67 -12.34
C ALA A 9 -7.76 2.65 -13.23
N LEU A 10 -7.12 3.19 -14.29
CA LEU A 10 -7.79 4.05 -15.27
C LEU A 10 -8.88 3.32 -16.06
N ARG A 11 -8.64 2.04 -16.41
CA ARG A 11 -9.68 1.21 -17.04
C ARG A 11 -10.86 0.99 -16.09
N LEU A 12 -10.60 0.70 -14.82
CA LEU A 12 -11.64 0.53 -13.80
C LEU A 12 -12.44 1.81 -13.58
N GLU A 13 -11.80 2.98 -13.60
CA GLU A 13 -12.51 4.26 -13.54
C GLU A 13 -13.47 4.43 -14.71
N ARG A 14 -13.04 4.12 -15.94
CA ARG A 14 -13.91 4.20 -17.10
C ARG A 14 -15.03 3.16 -17.09
N SER A 15 -14.81 1.99 -16.49
CA SER A 15 -15.82 0.92 -16.44
C SER A 15 -16.82 1.08 -15.29
N PHE A 16 -16.40 1.61 -14.14
CA PHE A 16 -17.20 1.62 -12.90
C PHE A 16 -17.47 3.02 -12.35
N GLY A 17 -16.87 4.07 -12.93
CA GLY A 17 -17.05 5.47 -12.50
C GLY A 17 -16.38 5.83 -11.17
N SER A 18 -15.65 4.90 -10.55
CA SER A 18 -14.89 5.14 -9.32
C SER A 18 -13.48 5.59 -9.64
N GLU A 19 -12.98 6.63 -8.95
CA GLU A 19 -11.68 7.25 -9.23
C GLU A 19 -10.53 6.25 -9.24
N ALA A 20 -9.65 6.34 -10.25
CA ALA A 20 -8.46 5.50 -10.40
C ALA A 20 -7.60 5.48 -9.12
N GLN A 21 -7.49 6.62 -8.44
CA GLN A 21 -6.72 6.75 -7.21
C GLN A 21 -7.25 5.83 -6.09
N GLY A 22 -8.57 5.63 -6.00
CA GLY A 22 -9.18 4.74 -5.02
C GLY A 22 -8.68 3.30 -5.15
N TRP A 23 -8.55 2.82 -6.38
CA TRP A 23 -8.04 1.47 -6.66
C TRP A 23 -6.57 1.29 -6.29
N LEU A 24 -5.75 2.31 -6.55
CA LEU A 24 -4.33 2.31 -6.17
C LEU A 24 -4.15 2.38 -4.65
N ASN A 25 -5.02 3.13 -3.96
CA ASN A 25 -5.01 3.21 -2.50
C ASN A 25 -5.34 1.85 -1.88
N LEU A 26 -6.30 1.10 -2.43
CA LEU A 26 -6.62 -0.26 -1.97
C LEU A 26 -5.44 -1.22 -2.15
N GLN A 27 -4.78 -1.18 -3.31
CA GLN A 27 -3.59 -1.99 -3.58
C GLN A 27 -2.45 -1.67 -2.60
N SER A 28 -2.25 -0.38 -2.30
CA SER A 28 -1.22 0.09 -1.37
C SER A 28 -1.54 -0.31 0.08
N ALA A 29 -2.80 -0.12 0.51
CA ALA A 29 -3.27 -0.50 1.83
C ALA A 29 -3.12 -2.02 2.05
N TYR A 30 -3.46 -2.83 1.06
CA TYR A 30 -3.25 -4.28 1.12
C TYR A 30 -1.76 -4.63 1.26
N GLY A 31 -0.90 -4.02 0.45
CA GLY A 31 0.55 -4.24 0.51
C GLY A 31 1.13 -3.87 1.88
N LEU A 32 0.72 -2.71 2.42
CA LEU A 32 1.11 -2.27 3.75
C LEU A 32 0.65 -3.28 4.82
N ARG A 33 -0.61 -3.71 4.78
CA ARG A 33 -1.15 -4.67 5.75
C ARG A 33 -0.40 -6.00 5.75
N VAL A 34 -0.05 -6.51 4.57
CA VAL A 34 0.75 -7.74 4.44
C VAL A 34 2.15 -7.53 5.02
N ALA A 35 2.78 -6.38 4.76
CA ALA A 35 4.10 -6.05 5.30
C ALA A 35 4.08 -5.90 6.84
N GLU A 36 3.05 -5.25 7.39
CA GLU A 36 2.83 -5.13 8.83
C GLU A 36 2.71 -6.50 9.50
N ILE A 37 1.91 -7.41 8.93
CA ILE A 37 1.71 -8.75 9.48
C ILE A 37 3.00 -9.58 9.41
N SER A 38 3.70 -9.52 8.28
CA SER A 38 4.87 -10.37 8.03
C SER A 38 6.16 -9.89 8.68
N ALA A 39 6.38 -8.58 8.77
CA ALA A 39 7.65 -8.00 9.17
C ALA A 39 7.52 -6.83 10.16
N GLY A 40 6.32 -6.37 10.50
CA GLY A 40 6.12 -5.15 11.29
C GLY A 40 6.83 -5.16 12.64
N LYS A 41 6.77 -6.28 13.37
CA LYS A 41 7.47 -6.42 14.67
C LYS A 41 8.99 -6.37 14.51
N ALA A 42 9.54 -7.13 13.55
CA ALA A 42 10.98 -7.17 13.31
C ALA A 42 11.52 -5.80 12.88
N ILE A 43 10.78 -5.06 12.06
CA ILE A 43 11.12 -3.69 11.65
C ILE A 43 11.14 -2.75 12.86
N ALA A 44 10.13 -2.84 13.74
CA ALA A 44 10.04 -1.99 14.94
C ALA A 44 11.18 -2.25 15.94
N GLU A 45 11.64 -3.50 16.07
CA GLU A 45 12.78 -3.85 16.92
C GLU A 45 14.12 -3.43 16.30
N ALA A 46 14.24 -3.46 14.96
CA ALA A 46 15.48 -3.16 14.26
C ALA A 46 15.73 -1.67 13.99
N ILE A 47 14.67 -0.85 13.90
CA ILE A 47 14.78 0.56 13.49
C ILE A 47 14.34 1.48 14.63
N THR A 48 15.28 2.28 15.14
CA THR A 48 14.96 3.37 16.07
C THR A 48 14.48 4.59 15.29
N PRO A 49 13.31 5.18 15.60
CA PRO A 49 12.85 6.39 14.94
C PRO A 49 13.83 7.55 15.16
N LEU A 50 14.14 8.29 14.08
CA LEU A 50 15.06 9.43 14.14
C LEU A 50 14.65 10.49 15.18
N ALA A 51 13.34 10.65 15.40
CA ALA A 51 12.80 11.59 16.39
C ALA A 51 13.08 11.19 17.86
N LEU A 52 13.48 9.93 18.12
CA LEU A 52 13.77 9.40 19.47
C LEU A 52 15.26 9.21 19.74
N ALA A 53 16.15 9.49 18.77
CA ALA A 53 17.58 9.25 18.87
C ALA A 53 18.38 10.43 19.50
N ALA A 54 17.76 11.18 20.42
CA ALA A 54 18.32 12.37 21.06
C ALA A 54 19.05 12.06 22.38
#